data_AF-A0A0A2V5Q8-F1
#
_entry.id   AF-A0A0A2V5Q8-F1
#
_cell.length_a   1.000
_cell.length_b   1.000
_cell.length_c   1.000
_cell.angle_alpha   90.00
_cell.angle_beta   90.00
_cell.angle_gamma   90.00
#
_symmetry.space_group_name_H-M   'P 1'
#
loop_
_entity.id
_entity.type
_entity.pdbx_description
1 polymer ?
#
loop_
_entity_poly.entity_id
_entity_poly.type
_entity_poly.pdbx_seq_one_letter_code
_entity_poly.pdbx_strand_id
1 'polypeptide(L)'
;MEKESHAEIETLFFGTARVKTRTIELMRNKIDGDDGRRQLGLIFNISSIAGLCVFPGHTYYHAGTIAVEVAAPGLEHIHLVEPSGVKTNFEGHKQGHDPATPSLAR
;
A
#
# COMPACT_ATOMS: atom_id res chain seq x y z
N MET A 1 -11.43 13.03 11.65
CA MET A 1 -10.54 12.02 12.25
C MET A 1 -10.99 10.59 11.93
N GLU A 2 -11.83 9.90 12.70
CA GLU A 2 -12.13 8.46 12.48
C GLU A 2 -12.50 8.11 11.02
N LYS A 3 -13.40 8.88 10.41
CA LYS A 3 -13.80 8.69 9.01
C LYS A 3 -12.63 8.87 8.02
N GLU A 4 -11.75 9.84 8.25
CA GLU A 4 -10.58 10.09 7.40
C GLU A 4 -9.54 8.98 7.60
N SER A 5 -9.32 8.56 8.85
CA SER A 5 -8.44 7.43 9.19
C SER A 5 -8.92 6.13 8.55
N HIS A 6 -10.23 5.86 8.58
CA HIS A 6 -10.82 4.71 7.88
C HIS A 6 -10.67 4.83 6.36
N ALA A 7 -10.87 6.01 5.79
CA ALA A 7 -10.65 6.24 4.35
C ALA A 7 -9.18 6.04 3.94
N GLU A 8 -8.24 6.46 4.80
CA GLU A 8 -6.81 6.29 4.57
C GLU A 8 -6.42 4.80 4.63
N ILE A 9 -6.86 4.05 5.64
CA ILE A 9 -6.61 2.60 5.73
C ILE A 9 -7.32 1.81 4.61
N GLU A 10 -8.56 2.18 4.27
CA GLU A 10 -9.29 1.59 3.15
C GLU A 10 -8.53 1.77 1.85
N THR A 11 -7.98 2.96 1.61
CA THR A 11 -7.23 3.25 0.38
C THR A 11 -5.88 2.54 0.36
N LEU A 12 -5.09 2.68 1.44
CA LEU A 12 -3.72 2.15 1.49
C LEU A 12 -3.70 0.62 1.51
N PHE A 13 -4.46 -0.01 2.40
CA PHE A 13 -4.36 -1.45 2.63
C PHE A 13 -5.44 -2.22 1.88
N PHE A 14 -6.72 -1.96 2.19
CA PHE A 14 -7.81 -2.78 1.64
C PHE A 14 -7.96 -2.61 0.11
N GLY A 15 -7.74 -1.40 -0.41
CA GLY A 15 -7.70 -1.10 -1.84
C GLY A 15 -6.59 -1.88 -2.53
N THR A 16 -5.36 -1.80 -2.00
CA THR A 16 -4.21 -2.57 -2.50
C THR A 16 -4.48 -4.07 -2.46
N ALA A 17 -4.98 -4.60 -1.35
CA ALA A 17 -5.31 -6.02 -1.21
C ALA A 17 -6.36 -6.48 -2.23
N ARG A 18 -7.39 -5.66 -2.47
CA ARG A 18 -8.48 -5.96 -3.43
C ARG A 18 -7.95 -6.03 -4.86
N VAL A 19 -7.19 -5.02 -5.28
CA VAL A 19 -6.58 -4.97 -6.63
C VAL A 19 -5.58 -6.11 -6.82
N LYS A 20 -4.75 -6.36 -5.80
CA LYS A 20 -3.77 -7.45 -5.81
C LYS A 20 -4.44 -8.81 -5.99
N THR A 21 -5.44 -9.14 -5.17
CA THR A 21 -6.16 -10.42 -5.26
C THR A 21 -6.78 -10.61 -6.63
N ARG A 22 -7.46 -9.58 -7.16
CA ARG A 22 -8.07 -9.67 -8.49
C ARG A 22 -7.04 -9.83 -9.59
N THR A 23 -5.91 -9.14 -9.49
CA THR A 23 -4.82 -9.24 -10.47
C THR A 23 -4.19 -10.64 -10.46
N ILE A 24 -3.96 -11.22 -9.28
CA ILE A 24 -3.45 -12.60 -9.14
C ILE A 24 -4.40 -13.61 -9.81
N GLU A 25 -5.72 -13.46 -9.61
CA GLU A 25 -6.70 -14.33 -10.27
C GLU A 25 -6.60 -14.23 -11.80
N LEU A 26 -6.51 -13.01 -12.34
CA LEU A 26 -6.38 -12.79 -13.78
C LEU A 26 -5.07 -13.36 -14.34
N MET A 27 -3.97 -13.21 -13.61
CA MET A 27 -2.66 -13.78 -13.98
C MET A 27 -2.65 -15.30 -13.95
N ARG A 28 -3.37 -15.93 -13.01
CA ARG A 28 -3.49 -17.39 -12.92
C ARG A 28 -4.36 -17.99 -14.02
N ASN A 29 -5.42 -17.28 -14.42
CA ASN A 29 -6.40 -17.77 -15.40
C ASN A 29 -5.96 -17.58 -16.85
N LYS A 30 -4.98 -16.70 -17.13
CA LYS A 30 -4.39 -16.55 -18.46
C LYS A 30 -3.41 -17.69 -18.76
N ILE A 31 -3.94 -18.79 -19.26
CA ILE A 31 -3.22 -19.76 -20.10
C ILE A 31 -3.58 -19.41 -21.55
N ASP A 32 -3.11 -18.26 -22.05
CA ASP A 32 -3.47 -17.80 -23.39
C ASP A 32 -2.20 -17.56 -24.21
N GLY A 33 -1.84 -18.60 -24.95
CA GLY A 33 -0.83 -18.62 -26.01
C GLY A 33 -0.78 -20.04 -26.56
N ASP A 34 -0.80 -20.19 -27.89
CA ASP A 34 -0.74 -21.48 -28.61
C ASP A 34 0.38 -22.41 -28.11
N ASP A 35 1.41 -21.86 -27.45
CA ASP A 35 2.56 -22.56 -26.91
C ASP A 35 2.35 -23.14 -25.49
N GLY A 36 1.17 -22.97 -24.87
CA GLY A 36 0.85 -23.50 -23.54
C GLY A 36 1.62 -22.85 -22.38
N ARG A 37 2.34 -21.74 -22.62
CA ARG A 37 3.12 -21.04 -21.59
C ARG A 37 2.24 -20.10 -20.77
N ARG A 38 2.34 -20.16 -19.44
CA ARG A 38 1.68 -19.22 -18.53
C ARG A 38 2.27 -17.82 -18.70
N GLN A 39 1.42 -16.81 -18.83
CA GLN A 39 1.86 -15.42 -18.89
C GLN A 39 2.23 -14.94 -17.49
N LEU A 40 3.53 -14.87 -17.19
CA LEU A 40 4.04 -14.36 -15.92
C LEU A 40 3.95 -12.82 -15.95
N GLY A 41 3.10 -12.25 -15.09
CA GLY A 41 3.06 -10.81 -14.81
C GLY A 41 3.82 -10.47 -13.54
N LEU A 42 4.01 -9.18 -13.28
CA LEU A 42 4.59 -8.66 -12.04
C LEU A 42 3.61 -7.70 -11.37
N ILE A 43 3.55 -7.73 -10.05
CA ILE A 43 2.75 -6.82 -9.22
C ILE A 43 3.73 -5.99 -8.39
N PHE A 44 3.64 -4.66 -8.52
CA PHE A 44 4.39 -3.73 -7.70
C PHE A 44 3.44 -3.05 -6.72
N ASN A 45 3.58 -3.35 -5.43
CA ASN A 45 2.86 -2.63 -4.37
C ASN A 45 3.69 -1.42 -3.95
N ILE A 46 3.08 -0.24 -4.00
CA ILE A 46 3.71 0.99 -3.53
C ILE A 46 3.44 1.13 -2.03
N SER A 47 4.50 1.05 -1.24
CA SER A 47 4.52 1.41 0.17
C SER A 47 5.20 2.78 0.34
N SER A 48 6.02 2.96 1.38
CA SER A 48 6.78 4.16 1.68
C SER A 48 7.86 3.83 2.71
N ILE A 49 8.90 4.66 2.82
CA ILE A 49 9.81 4.66 3.98
C ILE A 49 9.06 4.73 5.33
N ALA A 50 7.81 5.23 5.33
CA ALA A 50 6.91 5.22 6.47
C ALA A 50 6.54 3.80 6.98
N GLY A 51 6.62 2.75 6.15
CA GLY A 51 6.42 1.39 6.63
C GLY A 51 7.63 0.83 7.39
N LEU A 52 8.82 1.36 7.13
CA LEU A 52 10.06 1.01 7.82
C LEU A 52 10.36 1.90 9.03
N CYS A 53 10.06 3.20 8.94
CA CYS A 53 10.38 4.22 9.92
C CYS A 53 9.12 5.01 10.31
N VAL A 54 8.78 5.01 11.60
CA VAL A 54 7.60 5.70 12.12
C VAL A 54 7.94 7.15 12.50
N PHE A 55 7.20 8.10 11.96
CA PHE A 55 7.30 9.53 12.24
C PHE A 55 6.05 10.04 12.99
N PRO A 56 6.19 11.00 13.91
CA PRO A 56 5.04 11.58 14.62
C PRO A 56 4.05 12.27 13.67
N GLY A 57 2.76 12.23 13.99
CA GLY A 57 1.70 12.93 13.24
C GLY A 57 1.16 12.20 12.00
N HIS A 58 1.58 10.95 11.77
CA HIS A 58 1.22 10.17 10.58
C HIS A 58 0.76 8.74 10.91
N THR A 59 0.13 8.53 12.08
CA THR A 59 -0.14 7.19 12.62
C THR A 59 -0.90 6.28 11.64
N TYR A 60 -1.98 6.75 11.02
CA TYR A 60 -2.74 5.90 10.09
C TYR A 60 -2.03 5.68 8.76
N TYR A 61 -1.20 6.63 8.33
CA TYR A 61 -0.33 6.45 7.16
C TYR A 61 0.70 5.35 7.41
N HIS A 62 1.36 5.37 8.58
CA HIS A 62 2.29 4.34 9.02
C HIS A 62 1.60 2.98 9.12
N ALA A 63 0.43 2.93 9.78
CA ALA A 63 -0.31 1.68 9.91
C ALA A 63 -0.71 1.09 8.54
N GLY A 64 -1.17 1.92 7.61
CA GLY A 64 -1.55 1.49 6.27
C GLY A 64 -0.36 1.00 5.43
N THR A 65 0.78 1.72 5.49
CA THR A 65 2.02 1.32 4.78
C THR A 65 2.57 0.01 5.35
N ILE A 66 2.76 -0.11 6.67
CA ILE A 66 3.17 -1.37 7.34
C ILE A 66 2.26 -2.54 6.93
N ALA A 67 0.94 -2.33 6.90
CA ALA A 67 0.00 -3.38 6.51
C ALA A 67 0.21 -3.86 5.07
N VAL A 68 0.53 -2.95 4.14
CA VAL A 68 0.87 -3.30 2.75
C VAL A 68 2.16 -4.11 2.69
N GLU A 69 3.19 -3.71 3.43
CA GLU A 69 4.51 -4.37 3.46
C GLU A 69 4.42 -5.79 4.02
N VAL A 70 3.71 -5.97 5.14
CA VAL A 70 3.54 -7.29 5.76
C VAL A 70 2.68 -8.21 4.89
N ALA A 71 1.76 -7.66 4.09
CA ALA A 71 0.91 -8.44 3.21
C ALA A 71 1.53 -8.76 1.83
N ALA A 72 2.71 -8.23 1.51
CA ALA A 72 3.38 -8.44 0.24
C ALA A 72 4.15 -9.78 0.07
N PRO A 73 4.84 -10.35 1.09
CA PRO A 73 5.73 -11.50 0.91
C PRO A 73 4.98 -12.79 0.56
N GLY A 74 5.65 -13.66 -0.20
CA GLY A 74 5.22 -15.05 -0.43
C GLY A 74 4.89 -15.43 -1.87
N LEU A 75 5.05 -14.51 -2.83
CA LEU A 75 4.86 -14.80 -4.26
C LEU A 75 6.01 -14.18 -5.06
N GLU A 76 6.69 -14.99 -5.89
CA GLU A 76 7.88 -14.60 -6.67
C GLU A 76 7.67 -13.39 -7.60
N HIS A 77 6.41 -13.03 -7.87
CA HIS A 77 6.01 -11.98 -8.80
C HIS A 77 5.48 -10.72 -8.10
N ILE A 78 5.63 -10.61 -6.77
CA ILE A 78 5.18 -9.45 -6.01
C ILE A 78 6.40 -8.71 -5.46
N HIS A 79 6.53 -7.45 -5.85
CA HIS A 79 7.59 -6.55 -5.44
C HIS A 79 7.02 -5.39 -4.64
N LEU A 80 7.77 -4.96 -3.64
CA LEU A 80 7.48 -3.80 -2.83
C LEU A 80 8.34 -2.63 -3.28
N VAL A 81 7.77 -1.43 -3.36
CA VAL A 81 8.48 -0.19 -3.68
C VAL A 81 8.23 0.81 -2.56
N GLU A 82 9.30 1.26 -1.90
CA GLU A 82 9.23 2.11 -0.70
C GLU A 82 9.86 3.49 -0.98
N PRO A 83 9.13 4.40 -1.66
CA PRO A 83 9.65 5.74 -1.93
C PRO A 83 9.75 6.58 -0.65
N SER A 84 10.73 7.48 -0.63
CA SER A 84 10.84 8.61 0.29
C SER A 84 10.28 9.88 -0.37
N GLY A 85 10.70 11.08 0.05
CA GLY A 85 10.22 12.38 -0.47
C GLY A 85 10.37 12.56 -1.99
N VAL A 86 9.44 12.01 -2.76
CA VAL A 86 9.32 12.15 -4.21
C VAL A 86 8.38 13.32 -4.51
N LYS A 87 8.81 14.21 -5.40
CA LYS A 87 8.01 15.38 -5.81
C LYS A 87 6.74 14.92 -6.53
N THR A 88 5.64 14.95 -5.80
CA THR A 88 4.28 14.63 -6.26
C THR A 88 3.29 15.59 -5.62
N ASN A 89 2.01 15.51 -6.00
CA ASN A 89 0.96 16.28 -5.33
C ASN A 89 0.44 15.62 -4.04
N PHE A 90 1.13 14.61 -3.52
CA PHE A 90 0.69 13.86 -2.35
C PHE A 90 0.59 14.74 -1.09
N GLU A 91 1.60 15.59 -0.85
CA GLU A 91 1.60 16.53 0.28
C GLU A 91 0.48 17.57 0.16
N GLY A 92 0.15 18.02 -1.06
CA GLY A 92 -0.91 18.98 -1.32
C GLY A 92 -2.32 18.46 -1.02
N HIS A 93 -2.51 17.14 -1.01
CA HIS A 93 -3.78 16.50 -0.65
C HIS A 93 -3.88 16.12 0.83
N LYS A 94 -2.78 16.11 1.59
CA LYS A 94 -2.80 15.88 3.04
C LYS A 94 -2.92 17.20 3.81
N GLN A 95 -4.10 17.82 3.76
CA GLN A 95 -4.49 18.84 4.75
C GLN A 95 -5.16 18.24 6.01
N GLY A 96 -5.09 16.92 6.17
CA GLY A 96 -5.35 16.27 7.46
C GLY A 96 -4.05 16.13 8.23
N HIS A 97 -3.68 17.15 8.99
CA HIS A 97 -2.75 16.97 10.10
C HIS A 97 -3.44 15.96 11.04
N ASP A 98 -2.95 14.73 11.11
CA ASP A 98 -3.44 13.77 12.10
C ASP A 98 -3.05 14.37 13.46
N PRO A 99 -4.00 14.85 14.29
CA PRO A 99 -3.64 15.38 15.59
C PRO A 99 -2.92 14.24 16.32
N ALA A 100 -1.79 14.59 16.94
CA ALA A 100 -1.01 13.63 17.72
C ALA A 100 -1.95 12.77 18.56
N THR A 101 -1.75 11.45 18.55
CA THR A 101 -2.48 10.51 19.41
C THR A 101 -2.57 11.14 20.81
N PRO A 102 -3.75 11.19 21.47
CA PRO A 102 -3.96 12.04 22.65
C PRO A 102 -2.92 11.92 23.77
N SER A 103 -2.20 10.80 23.84
CA SER A 103 -1.08 10.54 24.75
C SER A 103 0.22 11.30 24.43
N LEU A 104 0.37 11.88 23.24
CA LEU A 104 1.56 12.58 22.76
C LEU A 104 1.40 14.10 22.70
N ALA A 105 0.18 14.63 22.89
CA ALA A 105 -0.06 16.05 23.08
C ALA A 105 0.15 16.39 24.56
N ARG A 106 1.40 16.69 24.95
CA ARG A 106 1.75 17.26 26.26
C ARG A 106 1.98 18.76 26.15
#